data_AF-A0A8T4VM69-F1
#
_entry.id   AF-A0A8T4VM69-F1
#
_cell.length_a   1.000
_cell.length_b   1.000
_cell.length_c   1.000
_cell.angle_alpha   90.00
_cell.angle_beta   90.00
_cell.angle_gamma   90.00
#
_symmetry.space_group_name_H-M   'P 1'
#
loop_
_entity.id
_entity.type
_entity.pdbx_description
1 polymer ?
#
loop_
_entity_poly.entity_id
_entity_poly.type
_entity_poly.pdbx_seq_one_letter_code
_entity_poly.pdbx_strand_id
1 'polypeptide(L)'
;EEGPQVRSKIIEKTQMPEEDFFGAIGWLARENKIRKDKRTFKVGDTNLTEKIGEDAGKVWEVLHKRNDLDISGIARLSKVKKRDCYSAIGWLAREGKITAKVAVRKK
;
A
#
# COMPACT_ATOMS: atom_id res chain seq x y z
N GLU A 1 19.14 8.94 15.95
CA GLU A 1 17.98 8.51 15.14
C GLU A 1 17.57 9.65 14.23
N GLU A 2 17.37 9.41 12.93
CA GLU A 2 16.82 10.46 12.07
C GLU A 2 15.35 10.69 12.45
N GLY A 3 14.98 11.95 12.70
CA GLY A 3 13.60 12.31 13.07
C GLY A 3 12.57 12.04 11.97
N PRO A 4 11.29 12.45 12.13
CA PRO A 4 10.24 12.23 11.14
C PRO A 4 10.64 12.74 9.75
N GLN A 5 10.54 11.90 8.72
CA GLN A 5 10.96 12.25 7.36
C GLN A 5 9.76 12.46 6.45
N VAL A 6 9.86 13.43 5.53
CA VAL A 6 8.86 13.61 4.48
C VAL A 6 8.99 12.54 3.41
N ARG A 7 7.87 12.25 2.75
CA ARG A 7 7.78 11.27 1.66
C ARG A 7 8.93 11.38 0.64
N SER A 8 9.16 12.57 0.09
CA SER A 8 10.16 12.77 -0.99
C SER A 8 11.56 12.34 -0.57
N LYS A 9 11.95 12.65 0.67
CA LYS A 9 13.25 12.31 1.21
C LYS A 9 13.41 10.81 1.46
N ILE A 10 12.33 10.12 1.86
CA ILE A 10 12.36 8.65 2.02
C ILE A 10 12.53 7.98 0.65
N ILE A 11 11.77 8.42 -0.35
CA ILE A 11 11.85 7.92 -1.73
C ILE A 11 13.26 8.13 -2.29
N GLU A 12 13.81 9.34 -2.14
CA GLU A 12 15.16 9.68 -2.58
C GLU A 12 16.22 8.80 -1.91
N LYS A 13 16.14 8.59 -0.59
CA LYS A 13 17.12 7.76 0.13
C LYS A 13 17.06 6.29 -0.22
N THR A 14 15.85 5.78 -0.46
CA THR A 14 15.62 4.35 -0.71
C THR A 14 15.71 4.00 -2.19
N GLN A 15 15.72 5.01 -3.07
CA GLN A 15 15.69 4.85 -4.52
C GLN A 15 14.50 3.99 -5.00
N MET A 16 13.42 3.92 -4.21
CA MET A 16 12.25 3.12 -4.54
C MET A 16 11.21 3.93 -5.32
N PRO A 17 10.48 3.33 -6.26
CA PRO A 17 9.33 3.94 -6.90
C PRO A 17 8.26 4.42 -5.89
N GLU A 18 7.47 5.43 -6.29
CA GLU A 18 6.36 5.93 -5.47
C GLU A 18 5.34 4.82 -5.13
N GLU A 19 5.14 3.88 -6.05
CA GLU A 19 4.23 2.75 -5.92
C GLU A 19 4.68 1.79 -4.80
N ASP A 20 5.97 1.43 -4.82
CA ASP A 20 6.60 0.57 -3.82
C ASP A 20 6.63 1.25 -2.44
N PHE A 21 6.83 2.57 -2.41
CA PHE A 21 6.70 3.33 -1.18
C PHE A 21 5.32 3.15 -0.54
N PHE A 22 4.22 3.30 -1.28
CA PHE A 22 2.88 3.09 -0.71
C PHE A 22 2.63 1.64 -0.31
N GLY A 23 3.10 0.68 -1.09
CA GLY A 23 3.08 -0.74 -0.70
C GLY A 23 3.77 -0.97 0.64
N ALA A 24 4.97 -0.41 0.82
CA ALA A 24 5.72 -0.49 2.07
C ALA A 24 5.00 0.20 3.24
N ILE A 25 4.38 1.37 3.02
CA ILE A 25 3.56 2.04 4.05
C ILE A 25 2.40 1.13 4.49
N GLY A 26 1.70 0.51 3.54
CA GLY A 26 0.60 -0.42 3.83
C GLY A 26 1.05 -1.63 4.65
N TRP A 27 2.16 -2.25 4.25
CA TRP A 27 2.75 -3.39 4.95
C TRP A 27 3.17 -3.02 6.38
N LEU A 28 3.87 -1.89 6.55
CA LEU A 28 4.31 -1.41 7.85
C LEU A 28 3.15 -0.97 8.75
N ALA A 29 2.10 -0.41 8.16
CA ALA A 29 0.89 -0.03 8.90
C ALA A 29 0.21 -1.27 9.47
N ARG A 30 0.13 -2.37 8.70
CA ARG A 30 -0.45 -3.63 9.18
C ARG A 30 0.31 -4.22 10.37
N GLU A 31 1.61 -4.00 10.40
CA GLU A 31 2.53 -4.40 11.46
C GLU A 31 2.59 -3.45 12.66
N ASN A 32 1.82 -2.36 12.64
CA ASN A 32 1.87 -1.31 13.67
C ASN A 32 3.28 -0.69 13.82
N LYS A 33 4.03 -0.55 12.71
CA LYS A 33 5.44 -0.09 12.70
C LYS A 33 5.63 1.30 12.10
N ILE A 34 4.58 1.94 11.61
CA ILE A 34 4.67 3.26 10.98
C ILE A 34 3.50 4.15 11.36
N ARG A 35 3.80 5.41 11.62
CA ARG A 35 2.84 6.48 11.85
C ARG A 35 3.05 7.59 10.85
N LYS A 36 1.96 8.24 10.44
CA LYS A 36 1.99 9.44 9.61
C LYS A 36 1.51 10.64 10.40
N ASP A 37 2.37 11.64 10.53
CA ASP A 37 2.07 12.91 11.17
C ASP A 37 2.05 14.02 10.10
N LYS A 38 0.86 14.42 9.67
CA LYS A 38 0.64 15.41 8.58
C LYS A 38 1.35 15.00 7.27
N ARG A 39 2.59 15.47 7.07
CA ARG A 39 3.41 15.27 5.86
C ARG A 39 4.65 14.40 6.11
N THR A 40 4.91 14.00 7.35
CA THR A 40 6.06 13.17 7.73
C THR A 40 5.64 11.78 8.16
N PHE A 41 6.57 10.85 8.04
CA PHE A 41 6.46 9.47 8.48
C PHE A 41 7.52 9.21 9.54
N LYS A 42 7.17 8.42 10.54
CA LYS A 42 8.08 7.97 11.59
C LYS A 42 7.75 6.53 12.00
N VAL A 43 8.72 5.84 12.54
CA VAL A 43 8.51 4.53 13.16
C VAL A 43 7.72 4.70 14.46
N GLY A 44 6.76 3.82 14.69
CA GLY A 44 5.92 3.81 15.91
C GLY A 44 4.50 3.33 15.62
N ASP A 45 3.65 3.40 16.66
CA ASP A 45 2.27 2.93 16.59
C ASP A 45 1.48 3.62 15.49
N THR A 46 0.85 2.80 14.65
CA THR A 46 0.16 3.25 13.46
C THR A 46 -1.13 3.99 13.79
N ASN A 47 -1.34 5.09 13.09
CA ASN A 47 -2.62 5.79 13.01
C ASN A 47 -3.29 5.59 11.65
N LEU A 48 -2.83 4.61 10.88
CA LEU A 48 -3.26 4.37 9.50
C LEU A 48 -4.17 3.13 9.36
N THR A 49 -4.35 2.35 10.43
CA THR A 49 -5.11 1.09 10.42
C THR A 49 -6.51 1.25 9.88
N GLU A 50 -7.28 2.24 10.35
CA GLU A 50 -8.66 2.43 9.90
C GLU A 50 -8.70 2.72 8.40
N LYS A 51 -7.90 3.69 7.93
CA LYS A 51 -7.95 4.12 6.54
C LYS A 51 -7.43 3.05 5.57
N ILE A 52 -6.24 2.49 5.85
CA ILE A 52 -5.63 1.49 4.97
C ILE A 52 -6.38 0.16 5.08
N GLY A 53 -6.84 -0.21 6.28
CA GLY A 53 -7.63 -1.41 6.51
C GLY A 53 -8.99 -1.38 5.81
N GLU A 54 -9.71 -0.26 5.83
CA GLU A 54 -10.97 -0.09 5.09
C GLU A 54 -10.75 -0.20 3.57
N ASP A 55 -9.73 0.47 3.06
CA ASP A 55 -9.38 0.40 1.63
C ASP A 55 -8.92 -1.01 1.24
N ALA A 56 -8.19 -1.72 2.11
CA ALA A 56 -7.81 -3.12 1.95
C ALA A 56 -9.04 -4.05 1.91
N GLY A 57 -10.05 -3.80 2.74
CA GLY A 57 -11.33 -4.53 2.69
C GLY A 57 -12.02 -4.38 1.33
N LYS A 58 -12.13 -3.15 0.83
CA LYS A 58 -12.73 -2.87 -0.49
C LYS A 58 -11.95 -3.53 -1.64
N VAL A 59 -10.62 -3.46 -1.59
CA VAL A 59 -9.74 -4.10 -2.58
C VAL A 59 -9.90 -5.62 -2.53
N TRP A 60 -9.95 -6.20 -1.33
CA TRP A 60 -10.14 -7.63 -1.11
C TRP A 60 -11.46 -8.12 -1.70
N GLU A 61 -12.57 -7.43 -1.45
CA GLU A 61 -13.88 -7.80 -2.03
C GLU A 61 -13.88 -7.81 -3.55
N VAL A 62 -13.21 -6.84 -4.18
CA VAL A 62 -13.10 -6.76 -5.64
C VAL A 62 -12.30 -7.95 -6.19
N LEU A 63 -11.16 -8.25 -5.56
CA LEU A 63 -10.30 -9.38 -5.95
C LEU A 63 -10.98 -10.73 -5.72
N HIS A 64 -11.77 -10.86 -4.65
CA HIS A 64 -12.51 -12.07 -4.36
C HIS A 64 -13.62 -12.33 -5.39
N LYS A 65 -14.23 -11.28 -5.93
CA LYS A 65 -15.27 -11.37 -6.98
C LYS A 65 -14.70 -11.52 -8.38
N ARG A 66 -13.48 -11.04 -8.63
CA ARG A 66 -12.86 -10.99 -9.96
C ARG A 66 -11.38 -11.32 -9.85
N ASN A 67 -11.00 -12.47 -10.39
CA ASN A 67 -9.62 -12.90 -10.42
C ASN A 67 -8.82 -12.14 -11.50
N ASP A 68 -7.51 -11.99 -11.30
CA ASP A 68 -6.55 -11.46 -12.27
C ASP A 68 -6.85 -10.03 -12.80
N LEU A 69 -7.09 -9.08 -11.88
CA LEU A 69 -7.19 -7.65 -12.20
C LEU A 69 -5.84 -6.92 -12.08
N ASP A 70 -5.64 -5.93 -12.93
CA ASP A 70 -4.54 -4.97 -12.78
C ASP A 70 -4.88 -3.91 -11.71
N ILE A 71 -3.86 -3.21 -11.21
CA ILE A 71 -4.03 -2.18 -10.16
C ILE A 71 -5.03 -1.10 -10.58
N SER A 72 -5.06 -0.72 -11.86
CA SER A 72 -5.98 0.31 -12.36
C SER A 72 -7.43 -0.19 -12.32
N GLY A 73 -7.67 -1.44 -12.73
CA GLY A 73 -8.97 -2.10 -12.64
C GLY A 73 -9.43 -2.26 -11.19
N ILE A 74 -8.55 -2.70 -10.30
CA ILE A 74 -8.84 -2.82 -8.86
C ILE A 74 -9.23 -1.47 -8.27
N ALA A 75 -8.42 -0.43 -8.49
CA ALA A 75 -8.67 0.92 -7.97
C ALA A 75 -10.02 1.46 -8.44
N ARG A 76 -10.35 1.29 -9.73
CA ARG A 76 -11.62 1.72 -10.31
C ARG A 76 -12.83 1.00 -9.71
N LEU A 77 -12.74 -0.32 -9.54
CA LEU A 77 -13.85 -1.13 -9.04
C LEU A 77 -14.05 -0.99 -7.53
N SER A 78 -12.96 -0.85 -6.77
CA SER A 78 -13.00 -0.63 -5.32
C SER A 78 -13.35 0.81 -4.93
N LYS A 79 -13.36 1.74 -5.90
CA LYS A 79 -13.50 3.19 -5.70
C LYS A 79 -12.41 3.76 -4.78
N VAL A 80 -11.23 3.14 -4.79
CA VAL A 80 -10.05 3.57 -4.04
C VAL A 80 -9.09 4.28 -5.00
N LYS A 81 -8.43 5.34 -4.54
CA LYS A 81 -7.43 6.03 -5.36
C LYS A 81 -6.24 5.11 -5.63
N LYS A 82 -5.60 5.23 -6.80
CA LYS A 82 -4.48 4.36 -7.19
C LYS A 82 -3.38 4.27 -6.12
N ARG A 83 -3.02 5.40 -5.50
CA ARG A 83 -2.02 5.47 -4.41
C ARG A 83 -2.45 4.71 -3.15
N ASP A 84 -3.70 4.86 -2.75
CA ASP A 84 -4.26 4.17 -1.59
C ASP A 84 -4.44 2.67 -1.88
N CYS A 85 -4.69 2.31 -3.15
CA CYS A 85 -4.75 0.93 -3.63
C CYS A 85 -3.39 0.21 -3.45
N TYR A 86 -2.25 0.86 -3.73
CA TYR A 86 -0.94 0.27 -3.43
C TYR A 86 -0.74 0.01 -1.93
N SER A 87 -1.21 0.92 -1.06
CA SER A 87 -1.14 0.72 0.39
C SER A 87 -2.04 -0.42 0.84
N ALA A 88 -3.26 -0.50 0.30
CA ALA A 88 -4.18 -1.61 0.53
C ALA A 88 -3.60 -2.96 0.08
N ILE A 89 -2.93 -2.99 -1.07
CA ILE A 89 -2.20 -4.18 -1.56
C ILE A 89 -1.09 -4.57 -0.57
N GLY A 90 -0.27 -3.62 -0.12
CA GLY A 90 0.77 -3.88 0.87
C GLY A 90 0.23 -4.45 2.19
N TRP A 91 -0.91 -3.92 2.65
CA TRP A 91 -1.64 -4.44 3.82
C TRP A 91 -2.08 -5.89 3.62
N LEU A 92 -2.74 -6.20 2.50
CA LEU A 92 -3.22 -7.54 2.19
C LEU A 92 -2.07 -8.53 1.95
N ALA A 93 -0.96 -8.07 1.36
CA ALA A 93 0.25 -8.87 1.17
C ALA A 93 0.86 -9.26 2.53
N ARG A 94 0.87 -8.35 3.51
CA ARG A 94 1.30 -8.67 4.87
C ARG A 94 0.42 -9.73 5.52
N GLU A 95 -0.88 -9.72 5.24
CA GLU A 95 -1.85 -10.72 5.71
C GLU A 95 -1.77 -12.05 4.95
N GLY A 96 -0.98 -12.14 3.87
CA GLY A 96 -0.90 -13.33 3.03
C GLY A 96 -2.15 -13.61 2.18
N LYS A 97 -3.02 -12.60 2.00
CA LYS A 97 -4.29 -12.76 1.28
C LYS A 97 -4.17 -12.67 -0.24
N ILE A 98 -3.12 -12.02 -0.74
CA ILE A 98 -2.93 -11.77 -2.17
C ILE A 98 -1.57 -12.27 -2.63
N THR A 99 -1.50 -12.68 -3.91
CA THR A 99 -0.27 -13.07 -4.59
C THR A 99 -0.15 -12.30 -5.90
N ALA A 100 1.01 -11.72 -6.18
CA ALA A 100 1.28 -11.10 -7.47
C ALA A 100 1.85 -12.14 -8.45
N LYS A 101 1.36 -12.15 -9.69
CA LYS A 101 1.96 -12.90 -10.79
C LYS A 101 2.68 -11.92 -11.71
N VAL A 102 3.94 -12.21 -12.06
CA VAL A 102 4.65 -11.45 -13.08
C VAL A 102 4.17 -11.94 -14.44
N ALA A 103 3.27 -11.19 -15.07
CA ALA A 103 2.88 -11.45 -16.45
C ALA A 103 3.94 -10.84 -17.39
N VAL A 104 4.84 -11.68 -17.91
CA VAL A 104 5.73 -11.25 -19.00
C VAL A 104 4.85 -11.05 -20.23
N ARG A 105 4.62 -9.80 -20.63
CA ARG A 105 4.03 -9.51 -21.94
C ARG A 105 5.00 -10.03 -22.99
N LYS A 106 4.67 -11.14 -23.65
CA LYS A 106 5.36 -11.56 -24.87
C LYS A 106 5.17 -10.43 -25.89
N LYS A 107 6.30 -9.89 -26.36
CA LYS A 107 6.36 -8.97 -27.50
C LYS A 107 5.86 -9.66 -28.76
#